data_AF-A0A7S7Z8G4-F1
#
_entry.id   AF-A0A7S7Z8G4-F1
#
_cell.length_a   1.000
_cell.length_b   1.000
_cell.length_c   1.000
_cell.angle_alpha   90.00
_cell.angle_beta   90.00
_cell.angle_gamma   90.00
#
_symmetry.space_group_name_H-M   'P 1'
#
loop_
_entity.id
_entity.type
_entity.pdbx_description
1 polymer ?
#
loop_
_entity_poly.entity_id
_entity_poly.type
_entity_poly.pdbx_seq_one_letter_code
_entity_poly.pdbx_strand_id
1 'polypeptide(L)'
;MIELWFDPDPNDQLQLIWVLDQFHAQPDMLAKLKLRLVGFSLLTMDPAWRGWNEVPLANIRPVDIETASMCWQAYRATTPEACFDVVHRDLSAFPLLRPALLDLLRELPWSESGLGATEMRLLELVAAGFLGTSALFYLRGFRQGGVFNDMEIGRLLEGLAHGPRPAIAGLDDGLRVIEPENARARLAAFQRSRLSVTEFGKTVLAHREDFTDHNPIDRWWGGTRLTNDNLWRWNPALSRT
;
A
#
# COMPACT_ATOMS: atom_id res chain seq x y z
N MET A 1 -11.86 -1.15 -30.24
CA MET A 1 -11.36 -0.15 -29.26
C MET A 1 -11.54 -0.76 -27.89
N ILE A 2 -10.54 -0.63 -27.01
CA ILE A 2 -10.55 -1.13 -25.64
C ILE A 2 -10.31 0.07 -24.73
N GLU A 3 -11.21 0.31 -23.78
CA GLU A 3 -11.09 1.39 -22.80
C GLU A 3 -10.59 0.83 -21.47
N LEU A 4 -9.50 1.37 -20.96
CA LEU A 4 -8.97 1.06 -19.63
C LEU A 4 -9.35 2.17 -18.67
N TRP A 5 -9.91 1.78 -17.52
CA TRP A 5 -10.34 2.68 -16.47
C TRP A 5 -9.49 2.43 -15.23
N PHE A 6 -8.90 3.49 -14.69
CA PHE A 6 -8.12 3.42 -13.45
C PHE A 6 -8.49 4.54 -12.51
N ASP A 7 -8.61 4.19 -11.25
CA ASP A 7 -8.97 5.07 -10.16
C ASP A 7 -7.73 5.61 -9.43
N PRO A 8 -7.88 6.49 -8.42
CA PRO A 8 -6.75 7.15 -7.80
C PRO A 8 -5.95 6.29 -6.81
N ASP A 9 -6.39 5.08 -6.46
CA ASP A 9 -5.75 4.30 -5.41
C ASP A 9 -4.34 3.83 -5.86
N PRO A 10 -3.36 3.70 -4.94
CA PRO A 10 -2.00 3.31 -5.30
C PRO A 10 -1.91 1.99 -6.07
N ASN A 11 -2.77 1.02 -5.74
CA ASN A 11 -2.81 -0.26 -6.45
C ASN A 11 -3.34 -0.12 -7.87
N ASP A 12 -4.35 0.73 -8.12
CA ASP A 12 -4.86 1.00 -9.45
C ASP A 12 -3.81 1.71 -10.31
N GLN A 13 -3.02 2.61 -9.73
CA GLN A 13 -1.89 3.23 -10.42
C GLN A 13 -0.76 2.22 -10.73
N LEU A 14 -0.50 1.25 -9.84
CA LEU A 14 0.41 0.14 -10.14
C LEU A 14 -0.12 -0.77 -11.25
N GLN A 15 -1.41 -1.10 -11.23
CA GLN A 15 -2.04 -1.91 -12.28
C GLN A 15 -1.99 -1.19 -13.63
N LEU A 16 -2.21 0.12 -13.65
CA LEU A 16 -2.07 0.96 -14.85
C LEU A 16 -0.69 0.79 -15.48
N ILE A 17 0.39 1.05 -14.73
CA ILE A 17 1.74 0.96 -15.30
C ILE A 17 2.12 -0.47 -15.66
N TRP A 18 1.66 -1.47 -14.89
CA TRP A 18 1.90 -2.88 -15.19
C TRP A 18 1.25 -3.29 -16.51
N VAL A 19 -0.03 -2.95 -16.71
CA VAL A 19 -0.76 -3.25 -17.94
C VAL A 19 -0.09 -2.59 -19.13
N LEU A 20 0.30 -1.31 -19.00
CA LEU A 20 0.98 -0.59 -20.08
C LEU A 20 2.37 -1.16 -20.39
N ASP A 21 3.14 -1.58 -19.39
CA ASP A 21 4.43 -2.27 -19.58
C ASP A 21 4.27 -3.55 -20.43
N GLN A 22 3.18 -4.30 -20.29
CA GLN A 22 2.93 -5.50 -21.10
C GLN A 22 2.73 -5.19 -22.60
N PHE A 23 2.31 -3.96 -22.94
CA PHE A 23 2.07 -3.54 -24.32
C PHE A 23 3.29 -2.98 -25.03
N HIS A 24 4.45 -2.86 -24.35
CA HIS A 24 5.70 -2.40 -24.96
C HIS A 24 6.06 -3.20 -26.22
N ALA A 25 5.75 -4.50 -26.25
CA ALA A 25 6.03 -5.38 -27.39
C ALA A 25 4.89 -5.50 -28.42
N GLN A 26 3.80 -4.72 -28.32
CA GLN A 26 2.58 -4.89 -29.13
C GLN A 26 2.00 -3.56 -29.67
N PRO A 27 2.65 -2.89 -30.64
CA PRO A 27 2.23 -1.59 -31.15
C PRO A 27 0.84 -1.58 -31.82
N ASP A 28 0.45 -2.67 -32.48
CA ASP A 28 -0.88 -2.79 -33.11
C ASP A 28 -2.02 -2.84 -32.08
N MET A 29 -1.74 -3.37 -30.89
CA MET A 29 -2.70 -3.39 -29.80
C MET A 29 -2.77 -2.03 -29.12
N LEU A 30 -1.63 -1.35 -28.97
CA LEU A 30 -1.55 0.00 -28.42
C LEU A 30 -2.49 0.98 -29.13
N ALA A 31 -2.55 0.92 -30.47
CA ALA A 31 -3.42 1.77 -31.28
C ALA A 31 -4.93 1.60 -30.95
N LYS A 32 -5.32 0.48 -30.35
CA LYS A 32 -6.71 0.15 -29.98
C LYS A 32 -7.04 0.52 -28.54
N LEU A 33 -6.04 0.80 -27.71
CA LEU A 33 -6.20 1.14 -26.30
C LEU A 33 -6.48 2.63 -26.13
N LYS A 34 -7.38 2.94 -25.19
CA LYS A 34 -7.68 4.29 -24.72
C LYS A 34 -7.73 4.27 -23.21
N LEU A 35 -7.39 5.40 -22.60
CA LEU A 35 -7.27 5.52 -21.14
C LEU A 35 -8.29 6.51 -20.59
N ARG A 36 -8.89 6.15 -19.46
CA ARG A 36 -9.72 7.02 -18.63
C ARG A 36 -9.18 6.99 -17.20
N LEU A 37 -8.69 8.14 -16.76
CA LEU A 37 -8.21 8.34 -15.40
C LEU A 37 -9.28 9.11 -14.62
N VAL A 38 -9.74 8.54 -13.52
CA VAL A 38 -10.77 9.17 -12.68
C VAL A 38 -10.18 9.62 -11.35
N GLY A 39 -10.72 10.71 -10.80
CA GLY A 39 -10.34 11.23 -9.48
C GLY A 39 -11.19 10.70 -8.33
N PHE A 40 -11.90 9.58 -8.53
CA PHE A 40 -12.82 8.99 -7.57
C PHE A 40 -12.74 7.47 -7.61
N SER A 41 -13.07 6.80 -6.50
CA SER A 41 -13.09 5.33 -6.42
C SER A 41 -14.21 4.76 -7.29
N LEU A 42 -13.85 3.85 -8.20
CA LEU A 42 -14.81 3.15 -9.06
C LEU A 42 -15.64 2.13 -8.27
N LEU A 43 -15.12 1.63 -7.15
CA LEU A 43 -15.79 0.64 -6.29
C LEU A 43 -16.92 1.25 -5.43
N THR A 44 -16.79 2.51 -5.04
CA THR A 44 -17.75 3.19 -4.16
C THR A 44 -18.61 4.22 -4.90
N MET A 45 -18.55 4.19 -6.23
CA MET A 45 -19.28 5.14 -7.06
C MET A 45 -20.79 4.90 -6.97
N ASP A 46 -21.57 5.98 -7.00
CA ASP A 46 -23.03 5.92 -7.00
C ASP A 46 -23.55 5.10 -8.21
N PRO A 47 -24.33 4.02 -8.00
CA PRO A 47 -24.95 3.26 -9.09
C PRO A 47 -25.83 4.10 -10.03
N ALA A 48 -26.36 5.23 -9.55
CA ALA A 48 -27.13 6.18 -10.33
C ALA A 48 -26.27 7.13 -11.17
N TRP A 49 -24.93 7.11 -11.02
CA TRP A 49 -24.05 7.97 -11.79
C TRP A 49 -24.15 7.68 -13.31
N ARG A 50 -24.21 8.75 -14.10
CA ARG A 50 -24.38 8.72 -15.57
C ARG A 50 -23.29 9.49 -16.32
N GLY A 51 -22.31 10.06 -15.62
CA GLY A 51 -21.23 10.86 -16.20
C GLY A 51 -20.14 10.06 -16.94
N TRP A 52 -20.37 8.79 -17.27
CA TRP A 52 -19.37 7.92 -17.94
C TRP A 52 -18.79 8.55 -19.21
N ASN A 53 -19.65 9.22 -20.00
CA ASN A 53 -19.26 9.88 -21.25
C ASN A 53 -18.54 11.23 -21.03
N GLU A 54 -18.61 11.79 -19.83
CA GLU A 54 -18.01 13.09 -19.47
C GLU A 54 -16.56 12.94 -19.02
N VAL A 55 -16.15 11.73 -18.62
CA VAL A 55 -14.75 11.44 -18.35
C VAL A 55 -13.96 11.68 -19.65
N PRO A 56 -12.79 12.31 -19.62
CA PRO A 56 -11.96 12.43 -20.82
C PRO A 56 -11.41 11.07 -21.28
N LEU A 57 -11.47 10.82 -22.58
CA LEU A 57 -10.85 9.64 -23.21
C LEU A 57 -9.50 10.05 -23.80
N ALA A 58 -8.41 9.57 -23.21
CA ALA A 58 -7.06 9.90 -23.63
C ALA A 58 -6.48 8.83 -24.58
N ASN A 59 -5.73 9.29 -25.58
CA ASN A 59 -4.87 8.42 -26.38
C ASN A 59 -3.60 8.10 -25.60
N ILE A 60 -3.16 6.85 -25.66
CA ILE A 60 -1.88 6.43 -25.11
C ILE A 60 -0.81 6.66 -26.19
N ARG A 61 0.22 7.44 -25.86
CA ARG A 61 1.35 7.73 -26.75
C ARG A 61 2.52 6.79 -26.44
N PRO A 62 3.45 6.56 -27.38
CA PRO A 62 4.64 5.75 -27.13
C PRO A 62 5.43 6.16 -25.88
N VAL A 63 5.59 7.48 -25.64
CA VAL A 63 6.26 8.02 -24.45
C VAL A 63 5.55 7.67 -23.13
N ASP A 64 4.23 7.49 -23.16
CA ASP A 64 3.45 7.10 -21.98
C ASP A 64 3.75 5.62 -21.62
N ILE A 65 3.98 4.76 -22.63
CA ILE A 65 4.42 3.37 -22.44
C ILE A 65 5.84 3.30 -21.89
N GLU A 66 6.77 4.08 -22.45
CA GLU A 66 8.14 4.16 -21.94
C GLU A 66 8.15 4.60 -20.46
N THR A 67 7.33 5.60 -20.13
CA THR A 67 7.18 6.08 -18.74
C THR A 67 6.61 5.01 -17.82
N ALA A 68 5.55 4.32 -18.24
CA ALA A 68 4.95 3.23 -17.48
C ALA A 68 5.92 2.07 -17.26
N SER A 69 6.64 1.65 -18.31
CA SER A 69 7.63 0.58 -18.22
C SER A 69 8.77 0.95 -17.28
N MET A 70 9.33 2.16 -17.40
CA MET A 70 10.36 2.66 -16.47
C MET A 70 9.91 2.57 -15.01
N CYS A 71 8.71 3.06 -14.69
CA CYS A 71 8.17 3.02 -13.34
C CYS A 71 7.91 1.58 -12.84
N TRP A 72 7.39 0.71 -13.71
CA TRP A 72 7.12 -0.68 -13.35
C TRP A 72 8.40 -1.47 -13.09
N GLN A 73 9.42 -1.31 -13.94
CA GLN A 73 10.73 -1.94 -13.72
C GLN A 73 11.40 -1.40 -12.45
N ALA A 74 11.27 -0.10 -12.17
CA ALA A 74 11.78 0.50 -10.94
C ALA A 74 11.14 -0.10 -9.68
N TYR A 75 9.82 -0.30 -9.67
CA TYR A 75 9.12 -0.94 -8.55
C TYR A 75 9.47 -2.44 -8.39
N ARG A 76 9.79 -3.13 -9.48
CA ARG A 76 10.21 -4.53 -9.50
C ARG A 76 11.70 -4.75 -9.26
N ALA A 77 12.47 -3.69 -9.09
CA ALA A 77 13.89 -3.79 -8.81
C ALA A 77 14.15 -4.49 -7.46
N THR A 78 15.31 -5.14 -7.35
CA THR A 78 15.72 -5.87 -6.16
C THR A 78 16.13 -4.96 -5.00
N THR A 79 16.27 -3.66 -5.26
CA THR A 79 16.43 -2.58 -4.28
C THR A 79 15.43 -1.46 -4.59
N PRO A 80 15.01 -0.65 -3.60
CA PRO A 80 14.02 0.41 -3.82
C PRO A 80 14.61 1.68 -4.46
N GLU A 81 15.94 1.76 -4.65
CA GLU A 81 16.63 2.96 -5.14
C GLU A 81 16.09 3.46 -6.48
N ALA A 82 15.84 2.55 -7.42
CA ALA A 82 15.26 2.91 -8.71
C ALA A 82 13.89 3.57 -8.56
N CYS A 83 13.09 3.13 -7.57
CA CYS A 83 11.80 3.73 -7.27
C CYS A 83 11.96 5.12 -6.61
N PHE A 84 12.94 5.30 -5.71
CA PHE A 84 13.30 6.63 -5.20
C PHE A 84 13.75 7.59 -6.32
N ASP A 85 14.46 7.10 -7.33
CA ASP A 85 14.88 7.93 -8.45
C ASP A 85 13.72 8.29 -9.38
N VAL A 86 12.83 7.33 -9.66
CA VAL A 86 11.74 7.53 -10.64
C VAL A 86 10.71 8.54 -10.16
N VAL A 87 10.50 8.67 -8.84
CA VAL A 87 9.62 9.70 -8.25
C VAL A 87 10.13 11.13 -8.41
N HIS A 88 11.31 11.34 -9.02
CA HIS A 88 11.83 12.67 -9.39
C HIS A 88 11.78 12.95 -10.90
N ARG A 89 11.38 11.97 -11.72
CA ARG A 89 11.25 12.11 -13.18
C ARG A 89 9.95 12.83 -13.56
N ASP A 90 9.81 13.18 -14.83
CA ASP A 90 8.54 13.68 -15.37
C ASP A 90 7.53 12.52 -15.47
N LEU A 91 6.46 12.61 -14.71
CA LEU A 91 5.36 11.64 -14.66
C LEU A 91 4.03 12.31 -15.02
N SER A 92 4.06 13.46 -15.70
CA SER A 92 2.87 14.29 -15.98
C SER A 92 1.80 13.57 -16.80
N ALA A 93 2.16 12.54 -17.58
CA ALA A 93 1.22 11.68 -18.29
C ALA A 93 0.30 10.88 -17.35
N PHE A 94 0.74 10.62 -16.11
CA PHE A 94 0.01 9.88 -15.09
C PHE A 94 -0.01 10.69 -13.79
N PRO A 95 -0.91 11.68 -13.67
CA PRO A 95 -0.87 12.67 -12.57
C PRO A 95 -0.90 12.05 -11.16
N LEU A 96 -1.50 10.87 -11.02
CA LEU A 96 -1.68 10.15 -9.76
C LEU A 96 -0.58 9.10 -9.50
N LEU A 97 0.33 8.89 -10.45
CA LEU A 97 1.40 7.90 -10.31
C LEU A 97 2.46 8.32 -9.29
N ARG A 98 2.90 9.59 -9.32
CA ARG A 98 3.88 10.10 -8.34
C ARG A 98 3.39 9.94 -6.90
N PRO A 99 2.18 10.40 -6.51
CA PRO A 99 1.70 10.20 -5.15
C PRO A 99 1.56 8.71 -4.80
N ALA A 100 1.08 7.85 -5.71
CA ALA A 100 1.01 6.41 -5.49
C ALA A 100 2.39 5.77 -5.19
N LEU A 101 3.42 6.12 -5.96
CA LEU A 101 4.79 5.65 -5.73
C LEU A 101 5.36 6.15 -4.40
N LEU A 102 5.06 7.38 -4.00
CA LEU A 102 5.45 7.90 -2.68
C LEU A 102 4.74 7.17 -1.54
N ASP A 103 3.46 6.84 -1.70
CA ASP A 103 2.73 6.03 -0.71
C ASP A 103 3.32 4.63 -0.60
N LEU A 104 3.69 4.00 -1.72
CA LEU A 104 4.40 2.72 -1.70
C LEU A 104 5.74 2.84 -0.96
N LEU A 105 6.56 3.84 -1.27
CA LEU A 105 7.87 4.05 -0.62
C LEU A 105 7.74 4.26 0.89
N ARG A 106 6.66 4.91 1.35
CA ARG A 106 6.35 5.07 2.79
C ARG A 106 6.00 3.76 3.49
N GLU A 107 5.68 2.69 2.76
CA GLU A 107 5.51 1.34 3.33
C GLU A 107 6.82 0.58 3.51
N LEU A 108 7.97 1.17 3.15
CA LEU A 108 9.25 0.71 3.67
C LEU A 108 9.31 1.03 5.18
N PRO A 109 9.95 0.18 6.01
CA PRO A 109 10.16 0.45 7.44
C PRO A 109 10.74 1.85 7.66
N TRP A 110 10.09 2.67 8.48
CA TRP A 110 10.60 4.00 8.77
C TRP A 110 11.85 3.91 9.66
N SER A 111 12.82 4.78 9.43
CA SER A 111 14.07 4.85 10.21
C SER A 111 13.88 5.11 11.70
N GLU A 112 12.80 5.78 12.12
CA GLU A 112 12.57 6.12 13.53
C GLU A 112 11.74 5.09 14.31
N SER A 113 10.95 4.25 13.63
CA SER A 113 10.03 3.31 14.28
C SER A 113 10.15 1.87 13.81
N GLY A 114 10.80 1.60 12.67
CA GLY A 114 10.84 0.29 12.05
C GLY A 114 9.51 -0.18 11.44
N LEU A 115 8.45 0.64 11.47
CA LEU A 115 7.14 0.33 10.92
C LEU A 115 6.94 0.97 9.55
N GLY A 116 6.20 0.30 8.66
CA GLY A 116 5.65 0.96 7.47
C GLY A 116 4.60 2.00 7.85
N ALA A 117 4.32 2.95 6.95
CA ALA A 117 3.36 4.03 7.23
C ALA A 117 1.97 3.50 7.63
N THR A 118 1.47 2.45 6.98
CA THR A 118 0.17 1.87 7.35
C THR A 118 0.22 1.21 8.74
N GLU A 119 1.28 0.50 9.09
CA GLU A 119 1.42 -0.13 10.42
C GLU A 119 1.50 0.92 11.53
N MET A 120 2.32 1.96 11.32
CA MET A 120 2.41 3.10 12.24
C MET A 120 1.04 3.75 12.42
N ARG A 121 0.31 3.97 11.32
CA ARG A 121 -1.02 4.57 11.37
C ARG A 121 -2.04 3.71 12.12
N LEU A 122 -2.00 2.39 11.97
CA LEU A 122 -2.86 1.48 12.73
C LEU A 122 -2.55 1.58 14.23
N LEU A 123 -1.27 1.62 14.59
CA LEU A 123 -0.84 1.77 15.98
C LEU A 123 -1.32 3.10 16.59
N GLU A 124 -1.20 4.21 15.85
CA GLU A 124 -1.72 5.53 16.25
C GLU A 124 -3.23 5.53 16.49
N LEU A 125 -4.01 4.91 15.58
CA LEU A 125 -5.46 4.84 15.70
C LEU A 125 -5.87 4.02 16.94
N VAL A 126 -5.20 2.90 17.21
CA VAL A 126 -5.45 2.13 18.44
C VAL A 126 -5.11 2.97 19.68
N ALA A 127 -4.02 3.74 19.65
CA ALA A 127 -3.65 4.65 20.74
C ALA A 127 -4.69 5.77 20.95
N ALA A 128 -5.31 6.24 19.86
CA ALA A 128 -6.36 7.26 19.87
C ALA A 128 -7.74 6.72 20.31
N GLY A 129 -7.86 5.42 20.64
CA GLY A 129 -9.09 4.83 21.18
C GLY A 129 -9.94 4.09 20.14
N PHE A 130 -9.43 3.80 18.95
CA PHE A 130 -10.10 2.92 17.98
C PHE A 130 -9.88 1.45 18.37
N LEU A 131 -10.62 0.99 19.39
CA LEU A 131 -10.42 -0.34 20.00
C LEU A 131 -10.98 -1.50 19.17
N GLY A 132 -11.80 -1.23 18.16
CA GLY A 132 -12.43 -2.27 17.33
C GLY A 132 -11.81 -2.34 15.93
N THR A 133 -11.58 -3.56 15.44
CA THR A 133 -11.01 -3.83 14.10
C THR A 133 -11.91 -3.33 12.97
N SER A 134 -13.24 -3.35 13.14
CA SER A 134 -14.18 -2.85 12.12
C SER A 134 -13.92 -1.38 11.76
N ALA A 135 -13.61 -0.53 12.74
CA ALA A 135 -13.30 0.87 12.45
C ALA A 135 -12.00 0.98 11.65
N LEU A 136 -10.99 0.18 11.98
CA LEU A 136 -9.71 0.14 11.27
C LEU A 136 -9.84 -0.37 9.82
N PHE A 137 -10.75 -1.32 9.57
CA PHE A 137 -11.02 -1.86 8.23
C PHE A 137 -11.92 -0.95 7.38
N TYR A 138 -12.99 -0.39 7.93
CA TYR A 138 -14.01 0.28 7.11
C TYR A 138 -13.86 1.81 7.04
N LEU A 139 -13.10 2.43 7.94
CA LEU A 139 -12.85 3.87 7.91
C LEU A 139 -11.59 4.20 7.11
N ARG A 140 -11.58 3.87 5.80
CA ARG A 140 -10.42 4.08 4.91
C ARG A 140 -9.87 5.52 4.98
N GLY A 141 -10.77 6.51 5.07
CA GLY A 141 -10.37 7.92 5.18
C GLY A 141 -9.52 8.24 6.42
N PHE A 142 -9.61 7.46 7.49
CA PHE A 142 -8.79 7.64 8.69
C PHE A 142 -7.42 6.98 8.58
N ARG A 143 -7.25 5.98 7.70
CA ARG A 143 -5.95 5.34 7.42
C ARG A 143 -5.01 6.23 6.61
N GLN A 144 -5.55 7.24 5.91
CA GLN A 144 -4.75 8.17 5.09
C GLN A 144 -3.76 7.47 4.14
N GLY A 145 -4.09 6.25 3.69
CA GLY A 145 -3.24 5.40 2.84
C GLY A 145 -4.08 4.32 2.16
N GLY A 146 -3.73 4.00 0.91
CA GLY A 146 -4.49 3.10 0.02
C GLY A 146 -3.71 1.91 -0.53
N VAL A 147 -2.48 1.68 -0.04
CA VAL A 147 -1.63 0.57 -0.53
C VAL A 147 -2.19 -0.78 -0.13
N PHE A 148 -2.67 -0.93 1.11
CA PHE A 148 -3.17 -2.20 1.62
C PHE A 148 -4.70 -2.25 1.62
N ASN A 149 -5.24 -3.35 1.10
CA ASN A 149 -6.66 -3.68 1.19
C ASN A 149 -7.03 -4.21 2.59
N ASP A 150 -8.32 -4.39 2.85
CA ASP A 150 -8.80 -4.71 4.20
C ASP A 150 -8.29 -6.08 4.73
N MET A 151 -8.04 -7.06 3.84
CA MET A 151 -7.44 -8.35 4.22
C MET A 151 -5.97 -8.20 4.59
N GLU A 152 -5.24 -7.36 3.86
CA GLU A 152 -3.83 -7.06 4.14
C GLU A 152 -3.67 -6.26 5.43
N ILE A 153 -4.57 -5.30 5.70
CA ILE A 153 -4.65 -4.61 6.99
C ILE A 153 -4.81 -5.61 8.14
N GLY A 154 -5.61 -6.67 7.96
CA GLY A 154 -5.72 -7.75 8.94
C GLY A 154 -4.37 -8.41 9.24
N ARG A 155 -3.57 -8.71 8.22
CA ARG A 155 -2.22 -9.28 8.38
C ARG A 155 -1.26 -8.33 9.08
N LEU A 156 -1.34 -7.02 8.81
CA LEU A 156 -0.54 -6.02 9.51
C LEU A 156 -0.90 -5.96 11.00
N LEU A 157 -2.19 -5.99 11.34
CA LEU A 157 -2.64 -6.06 12.74
C LEU A 157 -2.13 -7.32 13.44
N GLU A 158 -2.13 -8.46 12.75
CA GLU A 158 -1.53 -9.70 13.27
C GLU A 158 -0.03 -9.53 13.50
N GLY A 159 0.72 -8.90 12.59
CA GLY A 159 2.14 -8.60 12.79
C GLY A 159 2.38 -7.77 14.05
N LEU A 160 1.57 -6.72 14.26
CA LEU A 160 1.65 -5.84 15.43
C LEU A 160 1.25 -6.52 16.74
N ALA A 161 0.32 -7.49 16.72
CA ALA A 161 -0.25 -8.10 17.91
C ALA A 161 0.33 -9.48 18.27
N HIS A 162 0.82 -10.21 17.27
CA HIS A 162 1.22 -11.61 17.42
C HIS A 162 2.72 -11.86 17.24
N GLY A 163 3.50 -10.81 16.94
CA GLY A 163 4.96 -10.85 16.86
C GLY A 163 5.63 -11.16 18.21
N PRO A 164 6.96 -11.43 18.23
CA PRO A 164 7.71 -11.77 19.44
C PRO A 164 7.57 -10.75 20.59
N ARG A 165 7.50 -9.46 20.27
CA ARG A 165 7.20 -8.38 21.22
C ARG A 165 6.03 -7.55 20.68
N PRO A 166 4.78 -7.87 21.08
CA PRO A 166 3.60 -7.21 20.54
C PRO A 166 3.55 -5.70 20.85
N ALA A 167 3.24 -4.89 19.83
CA ALA A 167 2.93 -3.47 19.97
C ALA A 167 1.45 -3.23 20.29
N ILE A 168 0.58 -4.17 19.91
CA ILE A 168 -0.86 -4.15 20.19
C ILE A 168 -1.22 -5.42 20.99
N ALA A 169 -2.20 -5.32 21.89
CA ALA A 169 -2.80 -6.45 22.59
C ALA A 169 -4.31 -6.52 22.32
N GLY A 170 -4.92 -7.68 22.59
CA GLY A 170 -6.38 -7.89 22.51
C GLY A 170 -6.91 -8.23 21.11
N LEU A 171 -6.02 -8.52 20.16
CA LEU A 171 -6.36 -9.24 18.94
C LEU A 171 -6.67 -10.71 19.28
N ASP A 172 -7.69 -11.30 18.66
CA ASP A 172 -8.13 -12.67 18.95
C ASP A 172 -7.05 -13.69 18.54
N ASP A 173 -6.47 -14.38 19.53
CA ASP A 173 -5.40 -15.37 19.34
C ASP A 173 -5.82 -16.55 18.43
N GLY A 174 -7.12 -16.79 18.23
CA GLY A 174 -7.61 -17.76 17.26
C GLY A 174 -7.11 -17.49 15.84
N LEU A 175 -6.80 -16.23 15.49
CA LEU A 175 -6.24 -15.88 14.18
C LEU A 175 -4.89 -16.55 13.90
N ARG A 176 -4.15 -16.99 14.92
CA ARG A 176 -2.88 -17.73 14.78
C ARG A 176 -3.06 -19.13 14.17
N VAL A 177 -4.24 -19.72 14.35
CA VAL A 177 -4.54 -21.11 13.93
C VAL A 177 -5.65 -21.19 12.88
N ILE A 178 -6.46 -20.14 12.72
CA ILE A 178 -7.46 -20.09 11.66
C ILE A 178 -6.73 -19.89 10.32
N GLU A 179 -6.89 -20.86 9.43
CA GLU A 179 -6.37 -20.82 8.06
C GLU A 179 -6.66 -19.46 7.39
N PRO A 180 -5.67 -18.83 6.71
CA PRO A 180 -5.83 -17.55 6.04
C PRO A 180 -7.04 -17.51 5.10
N GLU A 181 -7.41 -18.66 4.52
CA GLU A 181 -8.42 -18.73 3.45
C GLU A 181 -9.84 -18.85 4.00
N ASN A 182 -9.97 -19.10 5.31
CA ASN A 182 -11.24 -19.14 6.00
C ASN A 182 -11.70 -17.72 6.37
N ALA A 183 -12.02 -16.92 5.35
CA ALA A 183 -12.39 -15.51 5.50
C ALA A 183 -13.53 -15.29 6.52
N ARG A 184 -14.51 -16.21 6.58
CA ARG A 184 -15.63 -16.12 7.54
C ARG A 184 -15.15 -16.26 8.98
N ALA A 185 -14.35 -17.27 9.29
CA ALA A 185 -13.86 -17.49 10.65
C ALA A 185 -12.91 -16.37 11.10
N ARG A 186 -12.05 -15.90 10.19
CA ARG A 186 -11.14 -14.78 10.45
C ARG A 186 -11.90 -13.48 10.72
N LEU A 187 -12.91 -13.16 9.91
CA LEU A 187 -13.75 -11.99 10.14
C LEU A 187 -14.42 -12.04 11.51
N ALA A 188 -14.95 -13.19 11.92
CA ALA A 188 -15.55 -13.35 13.24
C ALA A 188 -14.54 -13.13 14.38
N ALA A 189 -13.30 -13.61 14.22
CA ALA A 189 -12.22 -13.38 15.19
C ALA A 189 -11.82 -11.89 15.28
N PHE A 190 -11.68 -11.21 14.14
CA PHE A 190 -11.45 -9.77 14.11
C PHE A 190 -12.57 -9.01 14.83
N GLN A 191 -13.84 -9.34 14.60
CA GLN A 191 -14.99 -8.66 15.23
C GLN A 191 -15.03 -8.81 16.77
N ARG A 192 -14.56 -9.94 17.31
CA ARG A 192 -14.45 -10.17 18.77
C ARG A 192 -13.28 -9.41 19.41
N SER A 193 -12.26 -9.05 18.62
CA SER A 193 -11.05 -8.40 19.11
C SER A 193 -11.33 -7.03 19.73
N ARG A 194 -10.59 -6.70 20.80
CA ARG A 194 -10.63 -5.40 21.48
C ARG A 194 -9.20 -4.92 21.72
N LEU A 195 -8.74 -4.07 20.82
CA LEU A 195 -7.35 -3.67 20.70
C LEU A 195 -6.96 -2.65 21.77
N SER A 196 -5.72 -2.72 22.22
CA SER A 196 -5.06 -1.72 23.06
C SER A 196 -3.57 -1.67 22.75
N VAL A 197 -2.93 -0.52 22.97
CA VAL A 197 -1.48 -0.38 22.77
C VAL A 197 -0.73 -0.93 23.98
N THR A 198 0.31 -1.75 23.76
CA THR A 198 1.16 -2.29 24.83
C THR A 198 2.18 -1.24 25.31
N GLU A 199 2.91 -1.51 26.39
CA GLU A 199 4.03 -0.62 26.79
C GLU A 199 5.10 -0.50 25.69
N PHE A 200 5.36 -1.59 24.96
CA PHE A 200 6.25 -1.55 23.81
C PHE A 200 5.66 -0.74 22.64
N GLY A 201 4.36 -0.89 22.35
CA GLY A 201 3.72 -0.06 21.32
C GLY A 201 3.79 1.44 21.65
N LYS A 202 3.72 1.81 22.93
CA LYS A 202 3.87 3.21 23.37
C LYS A 202 5.30 3.75 23.17
N THR A 203 6.33 2.92 23.29
CA THR A 203 7.72 3.34 23.05
C THR A 203 8.02 3.48 21.56
N VAL A 204 7.49 2.58 20.73
CA VAL A 204 7.54 2.68 19.26
C VAL A 204 6.81 3.94 18.77
N LEU A 205 5.60 4.23 19.27
CA LEU A 205 4.87 5.46 18.96
C LEU A 205 5.62 6.74 19.33
N ALA A 206 6.46 6.67 20.36
CA ALA A 206 7.27 7.79 20.81
C ALA A 206 8.66 7.84 20.15
N HIS A 207 8.92 7.01 19.13
CA HIS A 207 10.19 6.91 18.40
C HIS A 207 11.39 6.63 19.32
N ARG A 208 11.16 5.90 20.41
CA ARG A 208 12.20 5.53 21.38
C ARG A 208 12.74 4.12 21.21
N GLU A 209 11.99 3.26 20.54
CA GLU A 209 12.40 1.90 20.21
C GLU A 209 12.02 1.61 18.75
N ASP A 210 12.88 0.86 18.08
CA ASP A 210 12.64 0.37 16.72
C ASP A 210 11.88 -0.96 16.77
N PHE A 211 10.79 -1.07 16.02
CA PHE A 211 9.98 -2.28 15.99
C PHE A 211 10.76 -3.50 15.49
N THR A 212 11.64 -3.31 14.51
CA THR A 212 12.38 -4.39 13.83
C THR A 212 13.48 -5.01 14.69
N ASP A 213 13.94 -4.31 15.73
CA ASP A 213 14.90 -4.83 16.71
C ASP A 213 14.31 -5.92 17.61
N HIS A 214 12.97 -5.92 17.76
CA HIS A 214 12.26 -6.87 18.62
C HIS A 214 11.37 -7.84 17.84
N ASN A 215 10.99 -7.47 16.62
CA ASN A 215 10.12 -8.25 15.76
C ASN A 215 10.79 -8.38 14.39
N PRO A 216 11.39 -9.54 14.08
CA PRO A 216 12.07 -9.74 12.80
C PRO A 216 11.15 -9.54 11.61
N ILE A 217 11.73 -9.04 10.52
CA ILE A 217 11.04 -8.77 9.26
C ILE A 217 11.50 -9.75 8.18
N ASP A 218 10.56 -10.32 7.44
CA ASP A 218 10.79 -11.03 6.18
C ASP A 218 9.56 -10.82 5.30
N ARG A 219 9.61 -9.81 4.41
CA ARG A 219 8.51 -9.50 3.50
C ARG A 219 9.00 -8.89 2.20
N TRP A 220 8.14 -8.91 1.20
CA TRP A 220 8.41 -8.24 -0.06
C TRP A 220 7.83 -6.82 -0.06
N TRP A 221 8.58 -5.90 -0.65
CA TRP A 221 8.14 -4.58 -1.07
C TRP A 221 8.44 -4.47 -2.57
N GLY A 222 7.42 -4.47 -3.42
CA GLY A 222 7.62 -4.62 -4.87
C GLY A 222 8.53 -5.81 -5.20
N GLY A 223 9.63 -5.56 -5.91
CA GLY A 223 10.67 -6.55 -6.20
C GLY A 223 11.80 -6.67 -5.17
N THR A 224 11.74 -5.92 -4.06
CA THR A 224 12.75 -5.92 -2.99
C THR A 224 12.32 -6.84 -1.85
N ARG A 225 13.16 -7.82 -1.49
CA ARG A 225 12.95 -8.61 -0.27
C ARG A 225 13.60 -7.90 0.91
N LEU A 226 12.78 -7.54 1.89
CA LEU A 226 13.21 -6.92 3.13
C LEU A 226 13.44 -8.00 4.18
N THR A 227 14.64 -7.99 4.78
CA THR A 227 14.99 -8.79 5.95
C THR A 227 15.75 -7.91 6.95
N ASN A 228 15.96 -8.37 8.19
CA ASN A 228 16.82 -7.62 9.13
C ASN A 228 18.25 -7.39 8.58
N ASP A 229 18.77 -8.30 7.74
CA ASP A 229 20.08 -8.17 7.09
C ASP A 229 20.07 -7.27 5.83
N ASN A 230 18.89 -7.04 5.24
CA ASN A 230 18.69 -6.22 4.05
C ASN A 230 17.53 -5.24 4.28
N LEU A 231 17.71 -4.39 5.30
CA LEU A 231 16.65 -3.53 5.80
C LEU A 231 16.69 -2.14 5.16
N TRP A 232 16.09 -2.04 3.98
CA TRP A 232 15.84 -0.75 3.35
C TRP A 232 14.80 0.03 4.14
N ARG A 233 15.11 1.29 4.42
CA ARG A 233 14.28 2.14 5.28
C ARG A 233 13.83 3.38 4.55
N TRP A 234 12.60 3.78 4.85
CA TRP A 234 12.13 5.11 4.49
C TRP A 234 12.79 6.14 5.42
N ASN A 235 13.22 7.26 4.85
CA ASN A 235 13.62 8.45 5.59
C ASN A 235 13.03 9.68 4.89
N PRO A 236 12.18 10.49 5.57
CA PRO A 236 11.67 11.73 4.99
C PRO A 236 12.79 12.73 4.65
N ALA A 237 13.92 12.67 5.36
CA ALA A 237 15.15 13.35 4.97
C ALA A 237 15.94 12.43 4.03
N LEU A 238 15.84 12.65 2.72
CA LEU A 238 16.66 11.98 1.71
C LEU A 238 18.15 12.26 2.00
N SER A 239 18.80 11.36 2.73
CA SER A 239 20.24 11.26 2.81
C SER A 239 20.62 9.79 2.78
N ARG A 240 21.57 9.46 1.89
CA ARG A 240 22.19 8.14 1.80
C ARG A 240 22.84 7.85 3.16
N THR A 241 22.33 6.87 3.89
CA THR A 241 23.02 6.24 5.02
C THR A 241 23.48 4.87 4.59
#